data_AF-A0A383BGY4-F1
#
_entry.id   AF-A0A383BGY4-F1
#
_cell.length_a   1.000
_cell.length_b   1.000
_cell.length_c   1.000
_cell.angle_alpha   90.00
_cell.angle_beta   90.00
_cell.angle_gamma   90.00
#
_symmetry.space_group_name_H-M   'P 1'
#
loop_
_entity.id
_entity.type
_entity.pdbx_description
1 polymer ?
#
loop_
_entity_poly.entity_id
_entity_poly.type
_entity_poly.pdbx_seq_one_letter_code
_entity_poly.pdbx_strand_id
1 'polypeptide(L)'
;MIDQENFLSNIISLNINGQSIKVLPREVSYDILTDDPIHIDFLRIVKGAKIIIEIPVRFINNEKSPGLKRGGVLNIVRRKIELKCATENVPNELVVDLEGLEIGT
;
A
#
# COMPACT_ATOMS: atom_id res chain seq x y z
N MET A 1 13.03 0.81 6.72
CA MET A 1 11.70 0.21 6.97
C MET A 1 10.60 1.23 6.72
N ILE A 2 10.76 2.48 7.17
CA ILE A 2 9.82 3.58 6.88
C ILE A 2 9.82 3.94 5.38
N ASP A 3 10.97 3.82 4.71
CA ASP A 3 11.12 4.14 3.28
C ASP A 3 10.50 3.10 2.33
N GLN A 4 9.87 2.06 2.87
CA GLN A 4 9.19 1.06 2.03
C GLN A 4 7.85 1.62 1.56
N GLU A 5 7.59 1.51 0.26
CA GLU A 5 6.38 2.07 -0.38
C GLU A 5 5.06 1.52 0.23
N ASN A 6 5.12 0.33 0.84
CA ASN A 6 4.01 -0.34 1.52
C ASN A 6 4.05 -0.23 3.05
N PHE A 7 4.85 0.68 3.63
CA PHE A 7 4.99 0.80 5.08
C PHE A 7 3.64 1.04 5.79
N LEU A 8 2.79 1.91 5.23
CA LEU A 8 1.49 2.27 5.80
C LEU A 8 0.42 1.15 5.67
N SER A 9 0.61 0.20 4.75
CA SER A 9 -0.31 -0.94 4.57
C SER A 9 0.16 -2.21 5.28
N ASN A 10 1.32 -2.18 5.95
CA ASN A 10 1.92 -3.37 6.54
C ASN A 10 1.65 -3.47 8.04
N ILE A 11 1.29 -4.67 8.51
CA ILE A 11 1.03 -4.93 9.93
C ILE A 11 2.34 -5.20 10.65
N ILE A 12 2.64 -4.40 11.67
CA ILE A 12 3.88 -4.47 12.43
C ILE A 12 3.59 -4.93 13.86
N SER A 13 4.50 -5.72 14.44
CA SER A 13 4.45 -6.08 15.86
C SER A 13 5.38 -5.14 16.65
N LEU A 14 4.80 -4.23 17.44
CA LEU A 14 5.56 -3.38 18.38
C LEU A 14 5.76 -4.12 19.70
N ASN A 15 6.97 -4.07 20.26
CA ASN A 15 7.23 -4.54 21.61
C ASN A 15 7.26 -3.33 22.55
N ILE A 16 6.28 -3.25 23.45
CA ILE A 16 6.19 -2.18 24.45
C ILE A 16 6.14 -2.85 25.82
N ASN A 17 7.13 -2.54 26.67
CA ASN A 17 7.21 -3.07 28.04
C ASN A 17 7.10 -4.61 28.12
N GLY A 18 7.70 -5.32 27.16
CA GLY A 18 7.69 -6.79 27.10
C GLY A 18 6.44 -7.41 26.49
N GLN A 19 5.44 -6.62 26.10
CA GLN A 19 4.24 -7.10 25.40
C GLN A 19 4.32 -6.81 23.91
N SER A 20 4.04 -7.83 23.10
CA SER A 20 3.96 -7.68 21.65
C SER A 20 2.53 -7.28 21.23
N ILE A 21 2.41 -6.10 20.62
CA ILE A 21 1.15 -5.51 20.18
C ILE A 21 1.19 -5.39 18.66
N LYS A 22 0.17 -5.93 17.99
CA LYS A 22 -0.01 -5.73 16.55
C LYS A 22 -0.59 -4.35 16.27
N VAL A 23 0.09 -3.60 15.41
CA VAL A 23 -0.29 -2.26 15.02
C VAL A 23 -0.20 -2.09 13.51
N LEU A 24 -0.95 -1.13 13.00
CA LEU A 24 -0.87 -0.66 11.64
C LEU A 24 -0.38 0.80 11.63
N PRO A 25 0.70 1.15 10.93
CA PRO A 25 1.11 2.54 10.77
C PRO A 25 0.05 3.31 9.98
N ARG A 26 -0.35 4.48 10.49
CA ARG A 26 -1.35 5.35 9.84
C ARG A 26 -0.69 6.50 9.10
N GLU A 27 0.23 7.17 9.77
CA GLU A 27 0.86 8.38 9.27
C GLU A 27 2.29 8.47 9.81
N VAL A 28 3.17 9.07 9.00
CA VAL A 28 4.53 9.43 9.40
C VAL A 28 4.66 10.93 9.16
N SER A 29 4.98 11.67 10.22
CA SER A 29 5.31 13.08 10.13
C SER A 29 6.82 13.22 9.96
N TYR A 30 7.21 14.07 9.02
CA TYR A 30 8.60 14.37 8.70
C TYR A 30 8.94 15.81 9.07
N ASP A 31 10.20 16.05 9.42
CA ASP A 31 10.75 17.39 9.56
C ASP A 31 10.80 18.07 8.18
N ILE A 32 10.28 19.28 8.09
CA ILE A 32 10.16 20.02 6.82
C ILE A 32 11.51 20.50 6.25
N LEU A 33 12.58 20.52 7.04
CA LEU A 33 13.90 20.99 6.64
C LEU A 33 14.86 19.83 6.39
N THR A 34 14.84 18.81 7.26
CA THR A 34 15.78 17.69 7.18
C THR A 34 15.20 16.44 6.51
N ASP A 35 13.88 16.39 6.26
CA ASP A 35 13.15 15.21 5.81
C ASP A 35 13.27 13.99 6.76
N ASP A 36 13.71 14.20 8.00
CA ASP A 36 13.81 13.14 9.00
C ASP A 36 12.44 12.81 9.62
N PRO A 37 12.10 11.54 9.88
CA PRO A 37 10.84 11.18 10.53
C PRO A 37 10.84 11.61 12.00
N ILE A 38 9.90 12.48 12.39
CA ILE A 38 9.76 13.02 13.75
C ILE A 38 8.72 12.29 14.60
N HIS A 39 7.66 11.78 13.96
CA HIS A 39 6.54 11.15 14.65
C HIS A 39 5.90 10.08 13.75
N ILE A 40 5.44 8.98 14.35
CA ILE A 40 4.72 7.92 13.64
C ILE A 40 3.46 7.59 14.43
N ASP A 41 2.32 7.69 13.75
CA ASP A 41 1.04 7.29 14.28
C ASP A 41 0.77 5.82 14.00
N PHE A 42 0.39 5.09 15.05
CA PHE A 42 0.02 3.69 14.98
C PHE A 42 -1.43 3.47 15.40
N LEU A 43 -2.15 2.67 14.60
CA LEU A 43 -3.47 2.15 14.95
C LEU A 43 -3.32 0.75 15.55
N ARG A 44 -3.84 0.56 16.77
CA ARG A 44 -3.88 -0.77 17.38
C ARG A 44 -4.91 -1.65 16.68
N ILE A 45 -4.48 -2.85 16.29
CA ILE A 45 -5.34 -3.81 15.61
C ILE A 45 -6.15 -4.60 16.64
N VAL A 46 -7.47 -4.57 16.51
CA VAL A 46 -8.39 -5.42 17.28
C VAL A 46 -9.05 -6.41 16.32
N LYS A 47 -9.13 -7.69 16.72
CA LYS A 47 -9.77 -8.73 15.90
C LYS A 47 -11.23 -8.34 15.58
N GLY A 48 -11.64 -8.51 14.33
CA GLY A 48 -12.99 -8.17 13.85
C GLY A 48 -13.22 -6.69 13.51
N ALA A 49 -12.24 -5.80 13.73
CA ALA A 49 -12.35 -4.42 13.28
C ALA A 49 -12.27 -4.34 11.74
N LYS A 50 -13.09 -3.46 11.16
CA LYS A 50 -12.99 -3.07 9.75
C LYS A 50 -12.25 -1.74 9.68
N ILE A 51 -11.24 -1.69 8.84
CA ILE A 51 -10.44 -0.48 8.61
C ILE A 51 -10.50 -0.09 7.14
N ILE A 52 -10.30 1.20 6.89
CA ILE A 52 -10.19 1.78 5.56
C ILE A 52 -8.72 2.17 5.43
N ILE A 53 -8.03 1.61 4.43
CA ILE A 53 -6.60 1.81 4.21
C ILE A 53 -6.32 2.00 2.72
N GLU A 54 -5.24 2.71 2.42
CA GLU A 54 -4.77 2.86 1.04
C GLU A 54 -3.69 1.83 0.72
N ILE A 55 -3.93 1.02 -0.30
CA ILE A 55 -3.03 -0.08 -0.70
C ILE A 55 -2.43 0.25 -2.07
N PRO A 56 -1.10 0.09 -2.24
CA PRO A 56 -0.46 0.32 -3.51
C PRO A 56 -0.91 -0.69 -4.57
N VAL A 57 -1.02 -0.23 -5.81
CA VAL A 57 -1.37 -1.05 -6.97
C VAL A 57 -0.12 -1.31 -7.79
N ARG A 58 0.14 -2.59 -8.06
CA ARG A 58 1.27 -3.06 -8.85
C ARG A 58 0.78 -3.65 -10.16
N PHE A 59 1.27 -3.10 -11.28
CA PHE A 59 0.93 -3.57 -12.62
C PHE A 59 1.97 -4.58 -13.10
N ILE A 60 1.52 -5.77 -13.50
CA ILE A 60 2.37 -6.83 -14.04
C ILE A 60 2.09 -7.03 -15.54
N ASN A 61 2.98 -7.79 -16.22
CA ASN A 61 2.81 -8.17 -17.63
C ASN A 61 2.70 -6.98 -18.61
N ASN A 62 3.33 -5.84 -18.30
CA ASN A 62 3.42 -4.68 -19.21
C ASN A 62 3.90 -5.09 -20.62
N GLU A 63 4.88 -5.99 -20.71
CA GLU A 63 5.43 -6.47 -21.98
C GLU A 63 4.50 -7.42 -22.74
N LYS A 64 3.46 -7.97 -22.11
CA LYS A 64 2.50 -8.87 -22.78
C LYS A 64 1.22 -8.16 -23.21
N SER A 65 1.03 -6.91 -22.83
CA SER A 65 -0.11 -6.10 -23.26
C SER A 65 0.02 -5.73 -24.75
N PRO A 66 -0.91 -6.17 -25.62
CA PRO A 66 -0.94 -5.74 -27.02
C PRO A 66 -1.06 -4.23 -27.16
N GLY A 67 -1.78 -3.56 -26.26
CA GLY A 67 -1.97 -2.13 -26.27
C GLY A 67 -0.67 -1.35 -26.05
N LEU A 68 0.16 -1.78 -25.09
CA LEU A 68 1.48 -1.18 -24.84
C LEU A 68 2.45 -1.44 -25.99
N LYS A 69 2.46 -2.66 -26.57
CA LYS A 69 3.32 -2.99 -27.72
C LYS A 69 3.02 -2.16 -28.96
N ARG A 70 1.76 -1.78 -29.16
CA ARG A 70 1.32 -0.97 -30.31
C ARG A 70 1.59 0.54 -30.14
N GLY A 71 2.30 0.93 -29.08
CA GLY A 71 2.64 2.33 -28.79
C GLY A 71 1.64 3.04 -27.87
N GLY A 72 0.72 2.31 -27.24
CA GLY A 72 -0.13 2.86 -26.17
C GLY A 72 0.68 3.21 -24.93
N VAL A 73 0.17 4.15 -24.13
CA VAL A 73 0.79 4.58 -22.86
C VAL A 73 -0.07 4.09 -21.70
N LEU A 74 0.54 3.42 -20.71
CA LEU A 74 -0.13 3.07 -19.47
C LEU A 74 -0.32 4.33 -18.62
N ASN A 75 -1.55 4.80 -18.51
CA ASN A 75 -1.89 5.92 -17.66
C ASN A 75 -2.37 5.44 -16.28
N ILE A 76 -1.49 5.50 -15.28
CA ILE A 76 -1.84 5.14 -13.89
C ILE A 76 -2.48 6.36 -13.22
N VAL A 77 -3.81 6.42 -13.21
CA VAL A 77 -4.57 7.52 -12.59
C VAL A 77 -4.44 7.52 -11.07
N ARG A 78 -4.39 6.33 -10.46
CA ARG A 78 -4.24 6.15 -9.01
C ARG A 78 -3.20 5.07 -8.72
N ARG A 79 -2.16 5.45 -7.98
CA ARG A 79 -1.12 4.51 -7.51
C ARG A 79 -1.52 3.74 -6.26
N LYS A 80 -2.48 4.28 -5.50
CA LYS A 80 -3.04 3.68 -4.30
C LYS A 80 -4.56 3.66 -4.40
N ILE A 81 -5.18 2.59 -3.89
CA ILE A 81 -6.63 2.44 -3.85
C ILE A 81 -7.06 2.27 -2.40
N GLU A 82 -8.12 2.99 -2.04
CA GLU A 82 -8.77 2.83 -0.74
C GLU A 82 -9.52 1.48 -0.70
N LEU A 83 -9.11 0.61 0.23
CA LEU A 83 -9.73 -0.69 0.48
C LEU A 83 -10.32 -0.71 1.88
N LYS A 84 -11.60 -1.09 1.97
CA LYS A 84 -12.27 -1.41 3.23
C LYS A 84 -12.19 -2.92 3.48
N CYS A 85 -11.32 -3.34 4.39
CA CYS A 85 -11.14 -4.75 4.72
C CYS A 85 -11.09 -5.00 6.23
N ALA A 86 -11.26 -6.26 6.63
CA ALA A 86 -11.00 -6.67 8.00
C ALA A 86 -9.49 -6.59 8.25
N THR A 87 -9.09 -6.17 9.45
CA THR A 87 -7.66 -5.93 9.74
C THR A 87 -6.78 -7.17 9.63
N GLU A 88 -7.38 -8.36 9.68
CA GLU A 88 -6.70 -9.65 9.48
C GLU A 88 -6.42 -10.01 8.02
N ASN A 89 -7.13 -9.38 7.08
CA ASN A 89 -7.08 -9.68 5.65
C ASN A 89 -6.53 -8.49 4.83
N VAL A 90 -5.70 -7.65 5.43
CA VAL A 90 -5.05 -6.52 4.76
C VAL A 90 -4.03 -7.06 3.74
N PRO A 91 -4.23 -6.87 2.43
CA PRO A 91 -3.21 -7.23 1.44
C PRO A 91 -2.10 -6.17 1.42
N ASN A 92 -0.87 -6.61 1.16
CA ASN A 92 0.28 -5.70 1.07
C ASN A 92 0.26 -4.85 -0.22
N GLU A 93 -0.18 -5.45 -1.32
CA GLU A 93 -0.30 -4.83 -2.64
C GLU A 93 -1.49 -5.41 -3.41
N LEU A 94 -2.05 -4.64 -4.34
CA LEU A 94 -3.03 -5.10 -5.32
C LEU A 94 -2.34 -5.29 -6.66
N VAL A 95 -2.32 -6.54 -7.16
CA VAL A 95 -1.68 -6.86 -8.43
C VAL A 95 -2.72 -6.80 -9.56
N VAL A 96 -2.46 -5.98 -10.57
CA VAL A 96 -3.28 -5.86 -11.78
C VAL A 96 -2.52 -6.44 -12.96
N ASP A 97 -3.14 -7.40 -13.63
CA ASP A 97 -2.59 -8.02 -14.83
C ASP A 97 -2.97 -7.23 -16.08
N LEU A 98 -1.97 -6.91 -16.92
CA LEU A 98 -2.13 -6.21 -18.18
C LEU A 98 -2.08 -7.15 -19.40
N GLU A 99 -1.95 -8.46 -19.19
CA GLU A 99 -1.95 -9.45 -20.27
C GLU A 99 -3.26 -9.38 -21.08
N GLY A 100 -3.12 -9.25 -22.41
CA GLY A 100 -4.27 -9.21 -23.32
C GLY A 100 -5.03 -7.87 -23.39
N LEU A 101 -4.65 -6.83 -22.63
CA LEU A 101 -5.31 -5.52 -22.71
C LEU A 101 -4.98 -4.75 -24.00
N GLU A 102 -6.00 -4.20 -24.66
CA GLU A 102 -5.89 -3.35 -25.85
C GLU A 102 -5.89 -1.84 -25.51
N ILE A 103 -5.61 -0.99 -26.50
CA ILE A 103 -5.61 0.48 -26.33
C ILE A 103 -7.05 0.97 -26.13
N GLY A 104 -7.29 1.73 -25.05
CA GLY A 104 -8.57 2.40 -24.79
C GLY A 104 -9.58 1.57 -23.99
N THR A 105 -9.15 0.46 -23.40
CA THR A 105 -9.92 -0.36 -22.44
C THR A 105 -9.28 -0.23 -21.05
#